data_AF-A0A7W6S098-F1
#
_entry.id   AF-A0A7W6S098-F1
#
_cell.length_a   1.000
_cell.length_b   1.000
_cell.length_c   1.000
_cell.angle_alpha   90.00
_cell.angle_beta   90.00
_cell.angle_gamma   90.00
#
_symmetry.space_group_name_H-M   'P 1'
#
loop_
_entity.id
_entity.type
_entity.pdbx_description
1 polymer ?
#
loop_
_entity_poly.entity_id
_entity_poly.type
_entity_poly.pdbx_seq_one_letter_code
_entity_poly.pdbx_strand_id
1 'polypeptide(L)'
;MIQPQRSGPPLWQMIVGTAVALGASAGLVFWLDSVSQKTADSASGEGVESADGWTTELPARFEGTWVVGGACDSDSAPLIVLSNGGYRWRDGPTNWGFARGRYHYDSPASNRVMFRLNKLNSPHDGTADYVLTVSGPQLKKYNLKSRTTVEYEKCD
;
A
#
# COMPACT_ATOMS: atom_id res chain seq x y z
N MET A 1 29.33 75.51 -12.80
CA MET A 1 30.03 75.22 -11.53
C MET A 1 30.23 73.70 -11.43
N ILE A 2 31.49 73.34 -11.21
CA ILE A 2 32.17 72.10 -10.78
C ILE A 2 31.32 70.92 -10.23
N GLN A 3 31.63 69.69 -10.68
CA GLN A 3 31.20 68.40 -10.09
C GLN A 3 31.89 68.10 -8.74
N PRO A 4 31.24 67.33 -7.85
CA PRO A 4 31.93 66.19 -7.22
C PRO A 4 31.03 64.92 -7.24
N GLN A 5 31.54 63.79 -7.75
CA GLN A 5 32.24 62.70 -7.03
C GLN A 5 31.30 61.68 -6.33
N ARG A 6 31.51 60.41 -6.70
CA ARG A 6 30.91 59.20 -6.13
C ARG A 6 31.20 59.10 -4.63
N SER A 7 30.21 58.67 -3.85
CA SER A 7 30.43 57.99 -2.58
C SER A 7 29.50 56.77 -2.54
N GLY A 8 30.06 55.60 -2.83
CA GLY A 8 29.40 54.33 -2.56
C GLY A 8 29.50 54.00 -1.06
N PRO A 9 28.50 53.32 -0.48
CA PRO A 9 28.51 53.02 0.94
C PRO A 9 29.69 52.10 1.32
N PRO A 10 30.19 52.22 2.55
CA PRO A 10 31.43 51.58 2.99
C PRO A 10 31.32 50.05 3.16
N LEU A 11 32.43 49.37 2.90
CA LEU A 11 32.64 47.91 2.83
C LEU A 11 32.21 47.09 4.07
N TRP A 12 31.84 47.72 5.19
CA TRP A 12 31.36 47.02 6.38
C TRP A 12 29.88 46.57 6.27
N GLN A 13 29.11 47.10 5.31
CA GLN A 13 27.75 46.60 5.05
C GLN A 13 27.70 45.33 4.16
N MET A 14 28.84 44.85 3.67
CA MET A 14 28.94 43.57 2.93
C MET A 14 29.30 42.37 3.83
N ILE A 15 29.10 42.46 5.15
CA ILE A 15 29.32 41.34 6.10
C ILE A 15 28.02 40.90 6.82
N VAL A 16 26.91 41.61 6.65
CA VAL A 16 25.61 41.16 7.21
C VAL A 16 24.87 40.20 6.27
N GLY A 17 25.37 40.00 5.05
CA GLY A 17 24.79 39.10 4.05
C GLY A 17 25.12 37.60 4.21
N THR A 18 25.88 37.20 5.24
CA THR A 18 26.46 35.84 5.31
C THR A 18 26.37 35.18 6.68
N ALA A 19 25.36 35.53 7.49
CA ALA A 19 25.16 34.92 8.82
C ALA A 19 23.70 34.66 9.22
N VAL A 20 22.77 34.55 8.26
CA VAL A 20 21.37 34.10 8.52
C VAL A 20 21.03 32.85 7.68
N ALA A 21 22.03 32.06 7.29
CA ALA A 21 21.84 30.89 6.43
C ALA A 21 22.00 29.53 7.14
N LEU A 22 22.18 29.47 8.46
CA LEU A 22 22.40 28.19 9.17
C LEU A 22 21.74 28.06 10.55
N GLY A 23 20.84 28.97 10.93
CA GLY A 23 20.17 28.95 12.24
C GLY A 23 18.68 28.60 12.23
N ALA A 24 18.06 28.46 11.05
CA ALA A 24 16.62 28.27 10.91
C ALA A 24 16.22 26.87 10.40
N SER A 25 17.15 25.91 10.34
CA SER A 25 16.90 24.58 9.76
C SER A 25 16.58 23.50 10.80
N ALA A 26 16.83 23.72 12.09
CA ALA A 26 16.58 22.69 13.12
C ALA A 26 15.15 22.76 13.71
N GLY A 27 14.55 23.95 13.81
CA GLY A 27 13.22 24.11 14.40
C GLY A 27 12.07 23.57 13.52
N LEU A 28 12.23 23.62 12.20
CA LEU A 28 11.23 23.10 11.25
C LEU A 28 11.24 21.57 11.16
N VAL A 29 12.35 20.91 11.47
CA VAL A 29 12.45 19.44 11.47
C VAL A 29 11.75 18.84 12.70
N PHE A 30 11.89 19.45 13.88
CA PHE A 30 11.20 18.96 15.08
C PHE A 30 9.67 19.12 15.01
N TRP A 31 9.16 20.15 14.34
CA TRP A 31 7.70 20.31 14.19
C TRP A 31 7.12 19.32 13.16
N LEU A 32 7.85 19.04 12.07
CA LEU A 32 7.45 18.00 11.10
C LEU A 32 7.52 16.58 11.71
N ASP A 33 8.51 16.29 12.55
CA ASP A 33 8.61 14.98 13.20
C ASP A 33 7.53 14.78 14.29
N SER A 34 7.15 15.86 14.99
CA SER A 34 6.06 15.83 15.98
C SER A 34 4.68 15.59 15.34
N VAL A 35 4.43 16.12 14.14
CA VAL A 35 3.20 15.86 13.38
C VAL A 35 3.23 14.46 12.75
N SER A 36 4.40 13.97 12.34
CA SER A 36 4.55 12.60 11.81
C SER A 36 4.24 11.53 12.86
N GLN A 37 4.72 11.68 14.10
CA GLN A 37 4.45 10.71 15.17
C GLN A 37 3.00 10.78 15.70
N LYS A 38 2.40 11.96 15.80
CA LYS A 38 1.00 12.06 16.28
C LYS A 38 -0.04 11.53 15.30
N THR A 39 0.32 11.28 14.05
CA THR A 39 -0.58 10.66 13.06
C THR A 39 -0.34 9.16 12.92
N ALA A 40 0.83 8.65 13.35
CA ALA A 40 1.14 7.23 13.32
C ALA A 40 0.35 6.44 14.39
N ASP A 41 0.12 7.03 15.56
CA ASP A 41 -0.59 6.36 16.66
C ASP A 41 -2.13 6.49 16.59
N SER A 42 -2.67 7.21 15.60
CA SER A 42 -4.12 7.26 15.33
C SER A 42 -4.54 6.42 14.11
N ALA A 43 -3.61 5.73 13.45
CA ALA A 43 -3.89 4.88 12.30
C ALA A 43 -4.24 3.43 12.68
N SER A 44 -4.78 3.20 13.88
CA SER A 44 -5.43 1.94 14.21
C SER A 44 -6.90 2.00 13.78
N GLY A 45 -7.16 1.62 12.53
CA GLY A 45 -8.40 0.91 12.19
C GLY A 45 -9.59 1.72 11.69
N GLU A 46 -9.39 2.79 10.91
CA GLU A 46 -10.44 3.23 9.98
C GLU A 46 -9.99 2.94 8.55
N GLY A 47 -10.25 1.69 8.14
CA GLY A 47 -10.21 1.34 6.74
C GLY A 47 -11.09 2.30 5.97
N VAL A 48 -10.52 2.95 4.96
CA VAL A 48 -11.28 3.78 4.03
C VAL A 48 -12.14 2.84 3.19
N GLU A 49 -13.24 2.40 3.78
CA GLU A 49 -14.32 1.76 3.07
C GLU A 49 -14.89 2.83 2.14
N SER A 50 -14.71 2.61 0.85
CA SER A 50 -15.30 3.48 -0.16
C SER A 50 -16.82 3.37 -0.06
N ALA A 51 -17.56 4.41 -0.44
CA ALA A 51 -19.03 4.44 -0.35
C ALA A 51 -19.75 3.28 -1.08
N ASP A 52 -19.02 2.53 -1.92
CA ASP A 52 -19.45 1.31 -2.59
C ASP A 52 -19.21 0.01 -1.79
N GLY A 53 -18.74 0.08 -0.54
CA GLY A 53 -18.43 -1.08 0.33
C GLY A 53 -17.12 -1.79 -0.01
N TRP A 54 -16.31 -1.24 -0.92
CA TRP A 54 -15.05 -1.83 -1.35
C TRP A 54 -13.86 -1.17 -0.65
N THR A 55 -12.99 -1.98 -0.07
CA THR A 55 -11.81 -1.54 0.68
C THR A 55 -10.53 -2.11 0.08
N THR A 56 -9.39 -1.45 0.35
CA THR A 56 -8.07 -2.04 0.08
C THR A 56 -7.59 -2.95 1.20
N GLU A 57 -8.27 -2.94 2.35
CA GLU A 57 -7.87 -3.73 3.50
C GLU A 57 -8.19 -5.21 3.31
N LEU A 58 -7.23 -6.05 3.66
CA LEU A 58 -7.37 -7.48 3.71
C LEU A 58 -7.65 -7.90 5.16
N PRO A 59 -8.68 -8.71 5.44
CA PRO A 59 -8.85 -9.23 6.78
C PRO A 59 -7.65 -10.09 7.19
N ALA A 60 -7.11 -9.87 8.40
CA ALA A 60 -5.84 -10.45 8.87
C ALA A 60 -5.73 -11.97 8.69
N ARG A 61 -6.84 -12.70 8.78
CA ARG A 61 -6.86 -14.15 8.58
C ARG A 61 -6.46 -14.61 7.17
N PHE A 62 -6.65 -13.77 6.16
CA PHE A 62 -6.25 -14.03 4.78
C PHE A 62 -4.80 -13.64 4.52
N GLU A 63 -4.19 -12.83 5.38
CA GLU A 63 -2.82 -12.35 5.20
C GLU A 63 -1.83 -13.51 5.21
N GLY A 64 -0.83 -13.39 4.33
CA GLY A 64 0.30 -14.29 4.23
C GLY A 64 0.39 -15.05 2.90
N THR A 65 1.21 -16.09 2.93
CA THR A 65 1.54 -16.92 1.78
C THR A 65 0.72 -18.20 1.81
N TRP A 66 0.11 -18.51 0.67
CA TRP A 66 -0.72 -19.70 0.47
C TRP A 66 -0.20 -20.45 -0.76
N VAL A 67 0.14 -21.74 -0.59
CA VAL A 67 0.81 -22.55 -1.61
C VAL A 67 -0.12 -23.69 -2.04
N VAL A 68 -0.13 -24.01 -3.33
CA VAL A 68 -0.90 -25.13 -3.86
C VAL A 68 -0.30 -26.45 -3.35
N GLY A 69 -1.14 -27.31 -2.77
CA GLY A 69 -0.75 -28.63 -2.29
C GLY A 69 0.21 -28.63 -1.10
N GLY A 70 0.28 -27.55 -0.31
CA GLY A 70 1.06 -27.50 0.93
C GLY A 70 2.59 -27.51 0.75
N ALA A 71 3.10 -27.34 -0.46
CA ALA A 71 4.52 -27.43 -0.77
C ALA A 71 5.30 -26.14 -0.41
N CYS A 72 5.26 -25.73 0.85
CA CYS A 72 5.83 -24.47 1.35
C CYS A 72 7.34 -24.33 1.12
N ASP A 73 8.07 -25.44 1.13
CA ASP A 73 9.53 -25.46 0.91
C ASP A 73 9.92 -25.51 -0.59
N SER A 74 8.95 -25.49 -1.50
CA SER A 74 9.23 -25.59 -2.94
C SER A 74 9.35 -24.22 -3.60
N ASP A 75 10.51 -23.96 -4.19
CA ASP A 75 10.76 -22.76 -5.01
C ASP A 75 9.97 -22.72 -6.32
N SER A 76 9.34 -23.83 -6.69
CA SER A 76 8.57 -23.96 -7.94
C SER A 76 7.06 -24.08 -7.72
N ALA A 77 6.61 -24.28 -6.47
CA ALA A 77 5.20 -24.48 -6.20
C ALA A 77 4.38 -23.22 -6.50
N PRO A 78 3.23 -23.35 -7.18
CA PRO A 78 2.31 -22.24 -7.37
C PRO A 78 1.86 -21.68 -6.02
N LEU A 79 1.87 -20.36 -5.87
CA LEU A 79 1.50 -19.70 -4.63
C LEU A 79 0.79 -18.37 -4.88
N ILE A 80 0.11 -17.89 -3.85
CA ILE A 80 -0.39 -16.54 -3.76
C ILE A 80 0.04 -15.92 -2.43
N VAL A 81 0.41 -14.65 -2.47
CA VAL A 81 0.71 -13.83 -1.30
C VAL A 81 -0.36 -12.75 -1.23
N LEU A 82 -1.29 -12.89 -0.30
CA LEU A 82 -2.38 -11.95 -0.12
C LEU A 82 -1.92 -10.79 0.77
N SER A 83 -2.23 -9.56 0.35
CA SER A 83 -1.91 -8.34 1.09
C SER A 83 -3.00 -7.28 0.91
N ASN A 84 -2.86 -6.16 1.61
CA ASN A 84 -3.66 -4.97 1.33
C ASN A 84 -3.49 -4.54 -0.13
N GLY A 85 -4.60 -4.18 -0.78
CA GLY A 85 -4.66 -3.70 -2.16
C GLY A 85 -4.50 -4.77 -3.25
N GLY A 86 -4.42 -6.06 -2.90
CA GLY A 86 -4.38 -7.15 -3.87
C GLY A 86 -3.49 -8.32 -3.46
N TYR A 87 -3.01 -9.07 -4.45
CA TYR A 87 -2.16 -10.23 -4.20
C TYR A 87 -1.09 -10.42 -5.26
N ARG A 88 0.06 -10.94 -4.85
CA ARG A 88 1.07 -11.49 -5.77
C ARG A 88 0.79 -12.96 -5.99
N TRP A 89 1.17 -13.46 -7.15
CA TRP A 89 1.05 -14.87 -7.47
C TRP A 89 2.29 -15.36 -8.20
N ARG A 90 2.53 -16.66 -8.09
CA ARG A 90 3.56 -17.41 -8.79
C ARG A 90 2.93 -18.69 -9.31
N ASP A 91 3.20 -19.09 -10.54
CA ASP A 91 2.76 -20.37 -11.11
C ASP A 91 3.93 -21.26 -11.58
N GLY A 92 5.16 -20.83 -11.31
CA GLY A 92 6.41 -21.56 -11.56
C GLY A 92 7.63 -20.77 -11.05
N PRO A 93 8.87 -21.23 -11.28
CA PRO A 93 10.07 -20.65 -10.65
C PRO A 93 10.29 -19.17 -10.97
N THR A 94 9.94 -18.75 -12.19
CA THR A 94 10.25 -17.42 -12.72
C THR A 94 9.03 -16.60 -13.09
N ASN A 95 7.84 -17.21 -13.14
CA ASN A 95 6.63 -16.52 -13.57
C ASN A 95 5.87 -15.99 -12.36
N TRP A 96 5.93 -14.66 -12.23
CA TRP A 96 5.31 -13.90 -11.16
C TRP A 96 4.37 -12.87 -11.74
N GLY A 97 3.27 -12.64 -11.03
CA GLY A 97 2.36 -11.57 -11.35
C GLY A 97 1.81 -10.88 -10.12
N PHE A 98 1.15 -9.76 -10.36
CA PHE A 98 0.48 -8.98 -9.33
C PHE A 98 -0.93 -8.62 -9.79
N ALA A 99 -1.89 -8.92 -8.93
CA ALA A 99 -3.30 -8.57 -9.11
C ALA A 99 -3.62 -7.43 -8.15
N ARG A 100 -3.68 -6.19 -8.65
CA ARG A 100 -4.12 -5.04 -7.87
C ARG A 100 -5.65 -4.99 -7.86
N GLY A 101 -6.24 -4.72 -6.70
CA GLY A 101 -7.69 -4.71 -6.59
C GLY A 101 -8.21 -4.20 -5.26
N ARG A 102 -9.48 -4.52 -5.00
CA ARG A 102 -10.20 -4.20 -3.77
C ARG A 102 -10.96 -5.42 -3.26
N TYR A 103 -11.18 -5.44 -1.97
CA TYR A 103 -11.93 -6.45 -1.24
C TYR A 103 -13.31 -5.93 -0.82
N HIS A 104 -14.26 -6.83 -0.68
CA HIS A 104 -15.57 -6.56 -0.07
C HIS A 104 -15.94 -7.74 0.84
N TYR A 105 -16.38 -7.44 2.05
CA TYR A 105 -16.75 -8.43 3.06
C TYR A 105 -17.65 -7.81 4.14
N ASP A 106 -18.52 -8.63 4.72
CA ASP A 106 -19.52 -8.16 5.69
C ASP A 106 -18.91 -7.83 7.07
N SER A 107 -17.77 -8.45 7.40
CA SER A 107 -17.01 -8.16 8.62
C SER A 107 -15.54 -8.62 8.53
N PRO A 108 -14.63 -8.05 9.34
CA PRO A 108 -13.23 -8.51 9.41
C PRO A 108 -13.07 -9.96 9.86
N ALA A 109 -14.07 -10.53 10.55
CA ALA A 109 -14.08 -11.93 10.95
C ALA A 109 -14.54 -12.89 9.82
N SER A 110 -15.01 -12.36 8.69
CA SER A 110 -15.59 -13.17 7.62
C SER A 110 -14.62 -14.24 7.11
N ASN A 111 -15.09 -15.47 6.94
CA ASN A 111 -14.35 -16.54 6.26
C ASN A 111 -14.30 -16.35 4.74
N ARG A 112 -15.09 -15.41 4.20
CA ARG A 112 -15.30 -15.23 2.77
C ARG A 112 -15.19 -13.76 2.40
N VAL A 113 -14.34 -13.46 1.43
CA VAL A 113 -14.22 -12.11 0.85
C VAL A 113 -14.42 -12.17 -0.65
N MET A 114 -15.02 -11.12 -1.20
CA MET A 114 -15.05 -10.88 -2.64
C MET A 114 -13.83 -10.04 -3.02
N PHE A 115 -13.25 -10.31 -4.18
CA PHE A 115 -12.12 -9.56 -4.71
C PHE A 115 -12.39 -9.10 -6.14
N ARG A 116 -12.04 -7.85 -6.41
CA ARG A 116 -12.27 -7.15 -7.67
C ARG A 116 -10.98 -6.54 -8.16
N LEU A 117 -10.63 -6.78 -9.43
CA LEU A 117 -9.44 -6.24 -10.06
C LEU A 117 -9.61 -4.77 -10.42
N ASN A 118 -8.58 -3.97 -10.19
CA ASN A 118 -8.52 -2.61 -10.70
C ASN A 118 -8.09 -2.65 -12.17
N LYS A 119 -9.05 -2.53 -13.08
CA LYS A 119 -8.83 -2.51 -14.53
C LYS A 119 -8.40 -1.09 -14.94
N LEU A 120 -7.23 -0.95 -15.56
CA LEU A 120 -6.68 0.35 -16.00
C LEU A 120 -7.53 1.02 -17.10
N ASN A 121 -8.12 0.23 -17.99
CA ASN A 121 -8.72 0.73 -19.23
C ASN A 121 -10.23 0.43 -19.35
N SER A 122 -10.89 0.05 -18.27
CA SER A 122 -12.32 -0.27 -18.31
C SER A 122 -12.97 0.14 -17.00
N PRO A 123 -14.05 0.96 -17.04
CA PRO A 123 -14.85 1.24 -15.86
C PRO A 123 -15.30 -0.08 -15.23
N HIS A 124 -15.12 -0.21 -13.91
CA HIS A 124 -15.59 -1.42 -13.24
C HIS A 124 -17.11 -1.38 -13.14
N ASP A 125 -17.76 -2.49 -13.47
CA ASP A 125 -19.21 -2.70 -13.34
C ASP A 125 -19.67 -2.91 -11.88
N GLY A 126 -18.80 -2.65 -10.91
CA GLY A 126 -19.06 -2.89 -9.49
C GLY A 126 -18.95 -4.36 -9.04
N THR A 127 -18.83 -5.32 -9.95
CA THR A 127 -18.90 -6.76 -9.61
C THR A 127 -17.58 -7.35 -9.15
N ALA A 128 -17.62 -8.49 -8.47
CA ALA A 128 -16.43 -9.23 -8.06
C ALA A 128 -15.88 -10.08 -9.21
N ASP A 129 -14.56 -10.21 -9.32
CA ASP A 129 -13.92 -11.15 -10.25
C ASP A 129 -13.64 -12.50 -9.57
N TYR A 130 -13.39 -12.49 -8.25
CA TYR A 130 -13.05 -13.67 -7.47
C TYR A 130 -13.79 -13.72 -6.14
N VAL A 131 -13.96 -14.93 -5.62
CA VAL A 131 -14.34 -15.20 -4.23
C VAL A 131 -13.19 -15.94 -3.56
N LEU A 132 -12.72 -15.42 -2.43
CA LEU A 132 -11.71 -16.04 -1.59
C LEU A 132 -12.40 -16.56 -0.33
N THR A 133 -12.15 -17.80 0.05
CA THR A 133 -12.73 -18.42 1.26
C THR A 133 -11.65 -19.12 2.06
N VAL A 134 -11.53 -18.80 3.34
CA VAL A 134 -10.59 -19.44 4.27
C VAL A 134 -11.34 -20.38 5.21
N SER A 135 -10.81 -21.59 5.37
CA SER A 135 -11.28 -22.59 6.33
C SER A 135 -10.07 -23.24 7.00
N GLY A 136 -9.75 -22.81 8.23
CA GLY A 136 -8.52 -23.24 8.91
C GLY A 136 -7.27 -22.87 8.10
N PRO A 137 -6.37 -23.84 7.79
CA PRO A 137 -5.18 -23.60 6.99
C PRO A 137 -5.44 -23.59 5.48
N GLN A 138 -6.70 -23.77 5.03
CA GLN A 138 -7.02 -23.83 3.60
C GLN A 138 -7.58 -22.51 3.09
N LEU A 139 -7.13 -22.10 1.91
CA LEU A 139 -7.68 -21.00 1.13
C LEU A 139 -8.21 -21.53 -0.20
N LYS A 140 -9.47 -21.25 -0.48
CA LYS A 140 -10.12 -21.53 -1.76
C LYS A 140 -10.30 -20.24 -2.53
N LYS A 141 -9.77 -20.19 -3.76
CA LYS A 141 -9.98 -19.10 -4.70
C LYS A 141 -10.89 -19.57 -5.84
N TYR A 142 -12.07 -18.97 -5.95
CA TYR A 142 -13.00 -19.22 -7.04
C TYR A 142 -13.01 -18.04 -8.02
N ASN A 143 -12.82 -18.33 -9.30
CA ASN A 143 -12.93 -17.34 -10.37
C ASN A 143 -14.38 -17.29 -10.88
N LEU A 144 -15.05 -16.15 -10.71
CA LEU A 144 -16.46 -16.01 -11.06
C LEU A 144 -16.70 -16.05 -12.57
N LYS A 145 -15.73 -15.61 -13.37
CA LYS A 145 -15.82 -15.58 -14.84
C LYS A 145 -15.59 -16.96 -15.46
N SER A 146 -14.52 -17.65 -15.07
CA SER A 146 -14.18 -18.97 -15.63
C SER A 146 -14.83 -20.13 -14.90
N ARG A 147 -15.45 -19.90 -13.74
CA ARG A 147 -16.04 -20.94 -12.86
C ARG A 147 -15.04 -22.01 -12.43
N THR A 148 -13.78 -21.62 -12.26
CA THR A 148 -12.70 -22.51 -11.80
C THR A 148 -12.35 -22.25 -10.35
N THR A 149 -11.90 -23.30 -9.66
CA THR A 149 -11.41 -23.24 -8.29
C THR A 149 -9.94 -23.63 -8.24
N VAL A 150 -9.17 -22.91 -7.43
CA VAL A 150 -7.84 -23.33 -6.98
C VAL A 150 -7.83 -23.34 -5.46
N GLU A 151 -7.23 -24.37 -4.88
CA GLU A 151 -7.09 -24.53 -3.44
C GLU A 151 -5.62 -24.42 -3.05
N TYR A 152 -5.40 -23.76 -1.92
CA TYR A 152 -4.10 -23.45 -1.37
C TYR A 152 -4.09 -23.80 0.11
N GLU A 153 -2.90 -24.03 0.65
CA GLU A 153 -2.65 -24.26 2.07
C GLU A 153 -1.72 -23.16 2.59
N LYS A 154 -1.97 -22.72 3.83
CA LYS A 154 -1.19 -21.68 4.48
C LYS A 154 0.19 -22.21 4.83
N CYS A 155 1.22 -21.42 4.56
CA CYS A 155 2.55 -21.67 5.10
C CYS A 155 2.71 -20.95 6.43
N ASP A 156 3.43 -21.57 7.35
CA ASP A 156 3.78 -21.02 8.65
C ASP A 156 4.84 -19.89 8.55
#